data_AF-A0A151WRG2-F1
#
_entry.id   AF-A0A151WRG2-F1
#
_cell.length_a   1.000
_cell.length_b   1.000
_cell.length_c   1.000
_cell.angle_alpha   90.00
_cell.angle_beta   90.00
_cell.angle_gamma   90.00
#
_symmetry.space_group_name_H-M   'P 1'
#
loop_
_entity.id
_entity.type
_entity.pdbx_description
1 polymer ?
#
loop_
_entity_poly.entity_id
_entity_poly.type
_entity_poly.pdbx_seq_one_letter_code
_entity_poly.pdbx_strand_id
1 'polypeptide(L)'
;MNWCKSSAKNNRPIVAFYIIFQMGLSRHIRFISRTIFVQNNDVDKACRLLNRILSKEELFSQYRRTRYYEKPTQVRRRINYEKCKSIYNEDMDRKIAFLLRKNRVDPFPGAS
;
A
#
# COMPACT_ATOMS: atom_id res chain seq x y z
N MET A 1 31.18 61.30 27.72
CA MET A 1 29.76 61.59 27.97
C MET A 1 29.23 60.49 28.87
N ASN A 2 29.06 60.80 30.16
CA ASN A 2 28.55 59.87 31.17
C ASN A 2 27.05 59.67 30.96
N TRP A 3 26.58 58.42 31.06
CA TRP A 3 25.47 57.97 31.91
C TRP A 3 24.99 56.59 31.45
N CYS A 4 24.42 55.68 32.25
CA CYS A 4 24.47 55.31 33.66
C CYS A 4 23.42 54.18 33.76
N LYS A 5 23.77 53.06 34.41
CA LYS A 5 22.93 52.07 35.10
C LYS A 5 21.55 51.69 34.53
N SER A 6 21.31 50.39 34.35
CA SER A 6 20.45 49.65 35.30
C SER A 6 20.47 48.14 35.07
N SER A 7 20.69 47.41 36.16
CA SER A 7 20.48 45.99 36.30
C SER A 7 18.99 45.69 36.37
N ALA A 8 18.47 44.84 35.49
CA ALA A 8 17.17 44.19 35.69
C ALA A 8 17.31 42.70 35.38
N LYS A 9 17.31 41.94 36.46
CA LYS A 9 17.14 40.49 36.53
C LYS A 9 16.01 40.05 35.59
N ASN A 10 16.22 39.00 34.79
CA ASN A 10 15.25 37.93 34.59
C ASN A 10 15.89 36.78 33.81
N ASN A 11 16.34 35.77 34.57
CA ASN A 11 16.58 34.43 34.08
C ASN A 11 15.30 33.88 33.44
N ARG A 12 15.28 33.72 32.12
CA ARG A 12 14.59 32.70 31.29
C ARG A 12 14.46 33.25 29.86
N PRO A 13 15.08 32.59 28.86
CA PRO A 13 14.23 31.78 28.00
C PRO A 13 14.91 30.51 27.45
N ILE A 14 15.60 29.70 28.27
CA ILE A 14 15.89 28.29 27.88
C ILE A 14 14.57 27.55 27.59
N VAL A 15 13.48 27.97 28.26
CA VAL A 15 12.12 27.46 28.06
C VAL A 15 11.52 27.84 26.69
N ALA A 16 11.96 28.94 26.07
CA ALA A 16 11.44 29.35 24.76
C ALA A 16 12.01 28.50 23.60
N PHE A 17 13.22 27.96 23.77
CA PHE A 17 13.80 27.02 22.80
C PHE A 17 13.08 25.67 22.78
N TYR A 18 12.57 25.20 23.93
CA TYR A 18 11.89 23.92 24.01
C TYR A 18 10.43 23.94 23.51
N ILE A 19 9.77 25.10 23.53
CA ILE A 19 8.37 25.22 23.11
C ILE A 19 8.23 25.30 21.58
N ILE A 20 9.24 25.79 20.86
CA ILE A 20 9.20 25.87 19.39
C ILE A 20 9.47 24.51 18.72
N PHE A 21 10.00 23.51 19.43
CA PHE A 21 10.18 22.15 18.90
C PHE A 21 8.90 21.28 18.95
N GLN A 22 7.76 21.83 19.41
CA GLN A 22 6.50 21.10 19.60
C GLN A 22 5.35 21.54 18.67
N MET A 23 5.65 22.16 17.53
CA MET A 23 4.62 22.41 16.51
C MET A 23 4.99 21.79 15.15
N GLY A 24 4.37 20.65 14.85
CA GLY A 24 4.08 20.29 13.45
C GLY A 24 4.91 19.19 12.78
N LEU A 25 5.42 18.18 13.49
CA LEU A 25 5.81 16.94 12.80
C LEU A 25 4.53 16.29 12.25
N SER A 26 4.40 16.25 10.92
CA SER A 26 3.43 15.36 10.25
C SER A 26 3.53 13.97 10.87
N ARG A 27 2.40 13.37 11.26
CA ARG A 27 2.35 12.03 11.89
C ARG A 27 3.04 10.92 11.09
N HIS A 28 3.34 11.18 9.81
CA HIS A 28 4.10 10.31 8.92
C HIS A 28 5.18 11.09 8.16
N ILE A 29 6.30 10.42 7.90
CA ILE A 29 7.40 10.96 7.09
C ILE A 29 6.95 11.00 5.62
N ARG A 30 7.14 12.16 4.98
CA ARG A 30 6.78 12.37 3.56
C ARG A 30 7.76 11.60 2.66
N PHE A 31 7.26 11.13 1.52
CA PHE A 31 8.04 10.47 0.46
C PHE A 31 8.69 9.12 0.79
N ILE A 32 8.32 8.49 1.91
CA ILE A 32 8.74 7.12 2.23
C ILE A 32 7.74 6.10 1.71
N SER A 33 6.44 6.37 1.84
CA SER A 33 5.40 5.45 1.42
C SER A 33 5.08 5.63 -0.07
N ARG A 34 5.09 4.51 -0.81
CA ARG A 34 4.64 4.41 -2.23
C ARG A 34 5.34 5.35 -3.20
N THR A 35 6.61 5.66 -2.93
CA THR A 35 7.49 6.41 -3.83
C THR A 35 8.41 5.47 -4.59
N ILE A 36 8.72 5.83 -5.83
CA ILE A 36 9.64 5.08 -6.70
C ILE A 36 10.62 6.07 -7.31
N PHE A 37 11.89 5.69 -7.32
CA PHE A 37 12.93 6.43 -8.02
C PHE A 37 12.91 6.08 -9.51
N VAL A 38 12.98 7.11 -10.34
CA VAL A 38 13.12 6.95 -11.80
C VAL A 38 14.59 6.72 -12.12
N GLN A 39 14.88 5.58 -12.76
CA GLN A 39 16.23 5.28 -13.25
C GLN A 39 16.32 5.68 -14.73
N ASN A 40 17.48 6.20 -15.14
CA ASN A 40 17.81 6.48 -16.55
C ASN A 40 16.77 7.34 -17.29
N ASN A 41 16.09 8.24 -16.57
CA ASN A 41 15.00 9.08 -17.09
C ASN A 41 13.81 8.32 -17.71
N ASP A 42 13.67 7.02 -17.42
CA ASP A 42 12.58 6.18 -17.91
C ASP A 42 11.31 6.31 -17.05
N VAL A 43 10.57 7.41 -17.22
CA VAL A 43 9.37 7.71 -16.43
C VAL A 43 8.27 6.67 -16.62
N ASP A 44 8.08 6.17 -17.84
CA ASP A 44 7.02 5.19 -18.15
C ASP A 44 7.20 3.86 -17.39
N LYS A 45 8.44 3.41 -17.26
CA LYS A 45 8.76 2.18 -16.51
C LYS A 45 8.47 2.37 -15.02
N ALA A 46 8.85 3.51 -14.46
CA ALA A 46 8.56 3.86 -13.07
C ALA A 46 7.05 3.94 -12.81
N CYS A 47 6.28 4.57 -13.69
CA CYS A 47 4.82 4.65 -13.59
C CYS A 47 4.14 3.27 -13.66
N ARG A 48 4.59 2.38 -14.56
CA ARG A 48 4.08 1.00 -14.63
C ARG A 48 4.41 0.21 -13.37
N LEU A 49 5.61 0.40 -12.82
CA LEU A 49 6.02 -0.23 -11.57
C LEU A 49 5.17 0.27 -10.40
N LEU A 50 4.92 1.59 -10.33
CA LEU A 50 4.02 2.19 -9.34
C LEU A 50 2.63 1.57 -9.41
N ASN A 51 2.04 1.51 -10.60
CA ASN A 51 0.71 0.93 -10.79
C ASN A 51 0.66 -0.55 -10.37
N ARG A 52 1.73 -1.31 -10.59
CA ARG A 52 1.83 -2.70 -10.12
C ARG A 52 1.87 -2.80 -8.60
N ILE A 53 2.65 -1.97 -7.92
CA ILE A 53 2.71 -1.94 -6.45
C ILE A 53 1.34 -1.57 -5.87
N LEU A 54 0.72 -0.50 -6.38
CA LEU A 54 -0.62 -0.06 -5.95
C LEU A 54 -1.71 -1.12 -6.21
N SER A 55 -1.58 -1.90 -7.27
CA SER A 55 -2.51 -2.98 -7.59
C SER A 55 -2.32 -4.18 -6.67
N LYS A 56 -1.07 -4.54 -6.33
CA LYS A 56 -0.76 -5.63 -5.38
C LYS A 56 -1.25 -5.33 -3.96
N GLU A 57 -1.19 -4.07 -3.53
CA GLU A 57 -1.74 -3.63 -2.23
C GLU A 57 -3.27 -3.48 -2.23
N GLU A 58 -3.95 -3.79 -3.35
CA GLU A 58 -5.40 -3.62 -3.53
C GLU A 58 -5.92 -2.19 -3.28
N LEU A 59 -5.06 -1.16 -3.36
CA LEU A 59 -5.43 0.21 -3.02
C LEU A 59 -6.59 0.73 -3.88
N PHE A 60 -6.57 0.41 -5.17
CA PHE A 60 -7.64 0.79 -6.09
C PHE A 60 -8.97 0.10 -5.77
N SER A 61 -8.94 -1.15 -5.31
CA SER A 61 -10.13 -1.88 -4.89
C SER A 61 -10.72 -1.25 -3.63
N GLN A 62 -9.88 -0.94 -2.64
CA GLN A 62 -10.29 -0.26 -1.43
C GLN A 62 -10.90 1.12 -1.74
N TYR A 63 -10.23 1.95 -2.53
CA TYR A 63 -10.73 3.27 -2.92
C TYR A 63 -12.11 3.20 -3.60
N ARG A 64 -12.30 2.24 -4.52
CA ARG A 64 -13.60 2.03 -5.18
C ARG A 64 -14.69 1.60 -4.19
N ARG A 65 -14.36 0.75 -3.22
CA ARG A 65 -15.29 0.28 -2.18
C ARG A 65 -15.66 1.39 -1.17
N THR A 66 -14.72 2.26 -0.82
CA THR A 66 -14.94 3.34 0.17
C THR A 66 -15.72 4.53 -0.41
N ARG A 67 -15.93 4.62 -1.73
CA ARG A 67 -16.69 5.71 -2.35
C ARG A 67 -18.13 5.83 -1.82
N TYR A 68 -18.77 4.69 -1.51
CA TYR A 68 -20.12 4.65 -0.96
C TYR A 68 -20.17 3.71 0.25
N TYR A 69 -21.07 3.99 1.20
CA TYR A 69 -21.26 3.13 2.36
C TYR A 69 -21.81 1.76 1.96
N GLU A 70 -21.05 0.70 2.26
CA GLU A 70 -21.49 -0.69 2.11
C GLU A 70 -22.10 -1.18 3.42
N LYS A 71 -23.36 -1.64 3.39
CA LYS A 71 -24.03 -2.22 4.56
C LYS A 71 -23.24 -3.45 5.07
N PRO A 72 -23.14 -3.68 6.39
CA PRO A 72 -22.30 -4.74 6.95
C PRO A 72 -22.71 -6.16 6.51
N THR A 73 -23.97 -6.38 6.18
CA THR A 73 -24.46 -7.65 5.63
C THR A 73 -23.95 -7.90 4.21
N GLN A 74 -23.84 -6.85 3.39
CA GLN A 74 -23.31 -6.93 2.03
C GLN A 74 -21.80 -7.18 2.06
N VAL A 75 -21.07 -6.47 2.94
CA VAL A 75 -19.63 -6.68 3.17
C VAL A 75 -19.33 -8.15 3.50
N ARG A 76 -20.10 -8.74 4.43
CA ARG A 76 -19.92 -10.16 4.83
C ARG A 76 -20.16 -11.12 3.68
N ARG A 77 -21.22 -10.91 2.89
CA ARG A 77 -21.52 -11.74 1.71
C ARG A 77 -20.41 -11.65 0.66
N ARG A 78 -19.92 -10.44 0.39
CA ARG A 78 -18.82 -10.20 -0.55
C ARG A 78 -17.53 -10.88 -0.12
N ILE A 79 -17.12 -10.71 1.13
CA ILE A 79 -15.89 -11.35 1.66
C ILE A 79 -16.01 -12.87 1.58
N ASN A 80 -17.18 -13.44 1.92
CA ASN A 80 -17.39 -14.87 1.83
C ASN A 80 -17.27 -15.37 0.39
N TYR A 81 -17.89 -14.67 -0.57
CA TYR A 81 -17.78 -14.98 -1.98
C TYR A 81 -16.34 -14.90 -2.50
N GLU A 82 -15.60 -13.84 -2.15
CA GLU A 82 -14.18 -13.67 -2.53
C GLU A 82 -13.32 -14.82 -2.01
N LYS A 83 -13.53 -15.25 -0.75
CA LYS A 83 -12.82 -16.39 -0.16
C LYS A 83 -13.13 -17.70 -0.87
N CYS A 84 -14.41 -18.03 -1.07
CA CYS A 84 -14.81 -19.25 -1.76
C CYS A 84 -14.28 -19.29 -3.19
N LYS A 85 -14.28 -18.15 -3.88
CA LYS A 85 -13.72 -18.02 -5.23
C LYS A 85 -12.20 -18.24 -5.24
N SER A 86 -11.46 -17.71 -4.26
CA SER A 86 -10.01 -17.94 -4.15
C SER A 86 -9.71 -19.43 -3.97
N ILE A 87 -10.38 -20.09 -3.02
CA ILE A 87 -10.21 -21.53 -2.75
C ILE A 87 -10.48 -22.35 -4.01
N TYR A 88 -11.60 -22.06 -4.68
CA TYR A 88 -11.95 -22.77 -5.91
C TYR A 88 -10.91 -22.59 -7.02
N ASN A 89 -10.45 -21.35 -7.24
CA ASN A 89 -9.44 -21.06 -8.26
C ASN A 89 -8.12 -21.76 -7.94
N GLU A 90 -7.67 -21.71 -6.69
CA GLU A 90 -6.45 -22.39 -6.24
C GLU A 90 -6.54 -23.91 -6.45
N ASP A 91 -7.66 -24.53 -6.11
CA ASP A 91 -7.87 -25.97 -6.29
C ASP A 91 -7.99 -26.36 -7.78
N MET A 92 -8.65 -25.53 -8.60
CA MET A 92 -8.71 -25.76 -10.04
C MET A 92 -7.33 -25.62 -10.69
N ASP A 93 -6.53 -24.62 -10.32
CA ASP A 93 -5.17 -24.44 -10.84
C ASP A 93 -4.28 -25.65 -10.48
N ARG A 94 -4.40 -26.17 -9.24
CA ARG A 94 -3.72 -27.42 -8.82
C ARG A 94 -4.17 -28.61 -9.65
N LYS A 95 -5.49 -28.75 -9.90
CA LYS A 95 -6.05 -29.83 -10.71
C LYS A 95 -5.59 -29.76 -12.16
N ILE A 96 -5.58 -28.57 -12.75
CA ILE A 96 -5.11 -28.34 -14.12
C ILE A 96 -3.64 -28.71 -14.22
N ALA A 97 -2.78 -28.21 -13.32
CA ALA A 97 -1.35 -28.54 -13.30
C ALA A 97 -1.10 -30.06 -13.19
N PHE A 98 -1.94 -30.77 -12.43
CA PHE A 98 -1.88 -32.22 -12.32
C PHE A 98 -2.29 -32.92 -13.63
N LEU A 99 -3.42 -32.54 -14.22
CA LEU A 99 -3.95 -33.14 -15.45
C LEU A 99 -3.10 -32.84 -16.67
N LEU A 100 -2.46 -31.67 -16.73
CA LEU A 100 -1.57 -31.28 -17.83
C LEU A 100 -0.44 -32.29 -18.06
N ARG A 101 -0.03 -33.05 -17.03
CA ARG A 101 0.95 -34.15 -17.17
C ARG A 101 0.48 -35.28 -18.10
N LYS A 102 -0.83 -35.45 -18.26
CA LYS A 102 -1.46 -36.47 -19.11
C LYS A 102 -1.91 -35.94 -20.47
N ASN A 103 -1.71 -34.65 -20.74
CA ASN A 103 -1.98 -34.04 -22.05
C ASN A 103 -0.88 -34.40 -23.06
N ARG A 104 -0.77 -35.70 -23.35
CA ARG A 104 0.12 -36.28 -24.36
C ARG A 104 -0.73 -36.89 -25.47
N VAL A 105 -0.14 -37.10 -26.65
CA VAL A 105 -0.80 -37.87 -27.73
C VAL A 105 -1.19 -39.24 -27.18
N ASP A 106 -2.40 -39.68 -27.53
CA ASP A 106 -2.92 -40.96 -27.08
C ASP A 106 -1.95 -42.09 -27.47
N PRO A 107 -1.46 -42.89 -26.50
CA PRO A 107 -0.55 -43.98 -26.79
C PRO A 107 -1.20 -45.13 -27.59
N PHE A 108 -2.53 -45.25 -27.63
CA PHE A 108 -3.21 -46.38 -28.29
C PHE A 108 -4.25 -45.92 -29.33
N PRO A 109 -3.81 -45.30 -30.44
CA PRO A 109 -4.72 -44.93 -31.52
C PRO A 109 -5.36 -46.18 -32.12
N GLY A 110 -6.68 -46.33 -31.96
CA GLY A 110 -7.48 -47.42 -32.54
C GLY A 110 -7.88 -48.55 -31.58
N ALA A 111 -7.54 -48.47 -30.29
CA ALA A 111 -8.05 -49.39 -29.27
C ALA A 111 -9.29 -48.79 -28.58
N SER A 112 -10.43 -48.85 -29.28
CA SER A 112 -11.77 -48.50 -28.79
C SER A 112 -12.80 -49.41 -29.43
#